data_AF-A0AB34K450-F1
#
_entry.id   AF-A0AB34K450-F1
#
_cell.length_a   1.000
_cell.length_b   1.000
_cell.length_c   1.000
_cell.angle_alpha   90.00
_cell.angle_beta   90.00
_cell.angle_gamma   90.00
#
_symmetry.space_group_name_H-M   'P 1'
#
loop_
_entity.id
_entity.type
_entity.pdbx_description
1 polymer ?
#
loop_
_entity_poly.entity_id
_entity_poly.type
_entity_poly.pdbx_seq_one_letter_code
_entity_poly.pdbx_strand_id
1 'polypeptide(L)'
;MAPRAYKLHVGIPAASASSRGPQVDLIIGLLSVPAAQPMRQRRRASWLSKALYTCPHFFEYRFILSIRESFDGSILNEAKQYEDLLFVDAPVGFDFISYKVKLFIDWAVDNFHFKYLLKADDDSTICLSSLCTELGVADAVRPLYMGKFKFRNTVNLDPSQRQYNPRYLNETGRTTYLPYAGGAGYAISFSLAEKLASKMITSTSALPFRHFPREDATFGLWMSGLTGSASRVESARRWLIAHPFPSAASNSRTERYHPKLVEDSQLTSVLPRHCLHLQCGECTSGHTPKPGRRANATKAGNPRFARSGVGRRTIDT
;
A
#
# COMPACT_ATOMS: atom_id res chain seq x y z
N MET A 1 5.61 16.41 -17.13
CA MET A 1 6.10 15.03 -16.89
C MET A 1 4.89 14.18 -16.54
N ALA A 2 4.52 13.21 -17.38
CA ALA A 2 3.43 12.29 -17.08
C ALA A 2 3.88 11.28 -16.01
N PRO A 3 3.02 10.89 -15.04
CA PRO A 3 3.36 9.83 -14.10
C PRO A 3 3.57 8.53 -14.88
N ARG A 4 4.76 7.94 -14.74
CA ARG A 4 5.04 6.58 -15.21
C ARG A 4 4.28 5.61 -14.30
N ALA A 5 3.05 5.29 -14.66
CA ALA A 5 2.38 4.11 -14.17
C ALA A 5 3.12 2.89 -14.73
N TYR A 6 3.75 2.12 -13.85
CA TYR A 6 4.28 0.81 -14.21
C TYR A 6 3.09 -0.12 -14.44
N LYS A 7 2.96 -0.65 -15.68
CA LYS A 7 1.98 -1.70 -16.00
C LYS A 7 2.26 -2.93 -15.15
N LEU A 8 1.26 -3.44 -14.42
CA LEU A 8 1.41 -4.73 -13.73
C LEU A 8 0.85 -5.87 -14.59
N HIS A 9 1.65 -6.92 -14.70
CA HIS A 9 1.28 -8.18 -15.33
C HIS A 9 0.17 -8.89 -14.54
N VAL A 10 -0.97 -9.12 -15.19
CA VAL A 10 -1.90 -10.19 -14.79
C VAL A 10 -1.28 -11.51 -15.25
N GLY A 11 -0.53 -12.14 -14.37
CA GLY A 11 0.10 -13.44 -14.58
C GLY A 11 1.18 -13.71 -13.55
N ILE A 12 1.25 -14.93 -13.04
CA ILE A 12 2.38 -15.43 -12.25
C ILE A 12 3.66 -15.09 -13.05
N PRO A 13 4.62 -14.30 -12.51
CA PRO A 13 5.80 -13.95 -13.27
C PRO A 13 6.60 -15.21 -13.59
N ALA A 14 6.82 -15.47 -14.88
CA ALA A 14 7.95 -16.31 -15.28
C ALA A 14 9.21 -15.58 -14.80
N ALA A 15 9.99 -16.26 -13.95
CA ALA A 15 11.24 -15.75 -13.41
C ALA A 15 12.15 -15.24 -14.56
N SER A 16 12.40 -13.92 -14.58
CA SER A 16 13.45 -13.34 -15.42
C SER A 16 14.37 -12.47 -14.57
N ALA A 17 15.65 -12.57 -14.89
CA ALA A 17 16.77 -12.35 -13.99
C ALA A 17 17.10 -10.86 -13.76
N SER A 18 16.46 -10.26 -12.77
CA SER A 18 17.16 -9.41 -11.79
C SER A 18 16.83 -9.96 -10.42
N SER A 19 17.81 -10.46 -9.68
CA SER A 19 17.61 -11.21 -8.42
C SER A 19 16.99 -10.41 -7.27
N ARG A 20 16.56 -9.16 -7.53
CA ARG A 20 15.96 -8.26 -6.57
C ARG A 20 14.83 -7.51 -7.27
N GLY A 21 13.60 -7.63 -6.74
CA GLY A 21 12.43 -6.88 -7.22
C GLY A 21 12.63 -5.35 -7.12
N PRO A 22 11.74 -4.54 -7.70
CA PRO A 22 11.82 -3.07 -7.63
C PRO A 22 12.01 -2.54 -6.20
N GLN A 23 12.84 -1.50 -6.08
CA GLN A 23 13.11 -0.85 -4.80
C GLN A 23 12.07 0.23 -4.51
N VAL A 24 11.46 0.17 -3.34
CA VAL A 24 10.50 1.19 -2.86
C VAL A 24 10.79 1.55 -1.40
N ASP A 25 10.34 2.71 -0.93
CA ASP A 25 10.45 3.05 0.49
C ASP A 25 9.36 2.36 1.31
N LEU A 26 8.14 2.28 0.78
CA LEU A 26 6.97 1.82 1.52
C LEU A 26 6.06 0.92 0.66
N ILE A 27 5.71 -0.26 1.17
CA ILE A 27 4.59 -1.08 0.66
C ILE A 27 3.38 -0.91 1.59
N ILE A 28 2.20 -0.64 1.04
CA ILE A 28 0.96 -0.46 1.81
C ILE A 28 -0.06 -1.55 1.46
N GLY A 29 -0.47 -2.31 2.46
CA GLY A 29 -1.55 -3.29 2.36
C GLY A 29 -2.81 -2.79 3.05
N LEU A 30 -3.87 -2.60 2.28
CA LEU A 30 -5.20 -2.23 2.79
C LEU A 30 -6.08 -3.48 2.81
N LEU A 31 -6.37 -4.00 3.99
CA LEU A 31 -7.25 -5.16 4.12
C LEU A 31 -8.67 -4.79 3.68
N SER A 32 -9.22 -5.54 2.73
CA SER A 32 -10.53 -5.28 2.16
C SER A 32 -11.29 -6.59 1.88
N VAL A 33 -12.54 -6.44 1.45
CA VAL A 33 -13.44 -7.53 1.03
C VAL A 33 -14.16 -7.12 -0.26
N PRO A 34 -14.64 -8.05 -1.11
CA PRO A 34 -15.25 -7.71 -2.39
C PRO A 34 -16.33 -6.62 -2.28
N ALA A 35 -17.26 -6.77 -1.32
CA ALA A 35 -18.34 -5.84 -1.05
C ALA A 35 -17.91 -4.41 -0.66
N ALA A 36 -16.65 -4.20 -0.26
CA ALA A 36 -16.11 -2.91 0.14
C ALA A 36 -15.62 -2.04 -1.05
N GLN A 37 -16.04 -2.34 -2.29
CA GLN A 37 -15.72 -1.52 -3.47
C GLN A 37 -15.99 -0.01 -3.26
N PRO A 38 -17.13 0.43 -2.68
CA PRO A 38 -17.34 1.85 -2.42
C PRO A 38 -16.30 2.46 -1.46
N MET A 39 -15.82 1.68 -0.49
CA MET A 39 -14.77 2.13 0.43
C MET A 39 -13.45 2.29 -0.31
N ARG A 40 -13.04 1.30 -1.12
CA ARG A 40 -11.83 1.39 -1.96
C ARG A 40 -11.88 2.62 -2.86
N GLN A 41 -13.03 2.88 -3.50
CA GLN A 41 -13.21 4.07 -4.33
C GLN A 41 -13.03 5.37 -3.56
N ARG A 42 -13.59 5.47 -2.33
CA ARG A 42 -13.38 6.64 -1.47
C ARG A 42 -11.92 6.82 -1.10
N ARG A 43 -11.17 5.74 -0.85
CA ARG A 43 -9.74 5.81 -0.54
C ARG A 43 -8.93 6.31 -1.74
N ARG A 44 -9.17 5.74 -2.93
CA ARG A 44 -8.58 6.22 -4.19
C ARG A 44 -8.85 7.70 -4.41
N ALA A 45 -10.07 8.16 -4.18
CA ALA A 45 -10.49 9.54 -4.36
C ALA A 45 -10.07 10.51 -3.23
N SER A 46 -9.40 10.02 -2.17
CA SER A 46 -9.03 10.84 -1.00
C SER A 46 -7.53 10.86 -0.73
N TRP A 47 -7.09 10.19 0.34
CA TRP A 47 -5.70 10.27 0.78
C TRP A 47 -4.74 9.55 -0.16
N LEU A 48 -5.19 8.49 -0.88
CA LEU A 48 -4.35 7.80 -1.86
C LEU A 48 -4.04 8.70 -3.05
N SER A 49 -5.04 9.33 -3.68
CA SER A 49 -4.78 10.26 -4.80
C SER A 49 -3.89 11.41 -4.37
N LYS A 50 -4.15 12.03 -3.21
CA LYS A 50 -3.30 13.10 -2.69
C LYS A 50 -1.87 12.63 -2.44
N ALA A 51 -1.70 11.44 -1.88
CA ALA A 51 -0.39 10.85 -1.59
C ALA A 51 0.45 10.63 -2.85
N LEU A 52 -0.15 10.20 -3.96
CA LEU A 52 0.56 9.96 -5.23
C LEU A 52 1.27 11.22 -5.77
N TYR A 53 0.82 12.42 -5.39
CA TYR A 53 1.42 13.68 -5.82
C TYR A 53 2.22 14.41 -4.73
N THR A 54 2.02 14.07 -3.46
CA THR A 54 2.57 14.84 -2.32
C THR A 54 3.56 14.05 -1.48
N CYS A 55 3.59 12.72 -1.58
CA CYS A 55 4.53 11.90 -0.83
C CYS A 55 5.93 12.01 -1.48
N PRO A 56 6.97 12.43 -0.74
CA PRO A 56 8.33 12.47 -1.27
C PRO A 56 8.98 11.08 -1.37
N HIS A 57 8.29 10.03 -0.93
CA HIS A 57 8.76 8.66 -0.90
C HIS A 57 8.12 7.81 -1.98
N PHE A 58 8.89 6.88 -2.53
CA PHE A 58 8.36 5.90 -3.47
C PHE A 58 7.57 4.85 -2.70
N PHE A 59 6.29 4.71 -3.02
CA PHE A 59 5.44 3.71 -2.37
C PHE A 59 4.59 2.97 -3.39
N GLU A 60 4.24 1.73 -3.04
CA GLU A 60 3.25 0.91 -3.73
C GLU A 60 2.14 0.55 -2.75
N TYR A 61 0.92 0.36 -3.24
CA TYR A 61 -0.20 -0.06 -2.41
C TYR A 61 -1.04 -1.13 -3.09
N ARG A 62 -1.65 -2.01 -2.29
CA ARG A 62 -2.64 -2.98 -2.75
C ARG A 62 -3.80 -3.06 -1.78
N PHE A 63 -5.02 -3.16 -2.31
CA PHE A 63 -6.16 -3.67 -1.55
C PHE A 63 -6.09 -5.18 -1.54
N ILE A 64 -6.13 -5.79 -0.36
CA ILE A 64 -5.92 -7.24 -0.20
C ILE A 64 -7.28 -7.91 -0.02
N LEU A 65 -7.62 -8.81 -0.93
CA LEU A 65 -8.88 -9.56 -0.97
C LEU A 65 -8.60 -11.07 -0.98
N SER A 66 -9.55 -11.88 -0.52
CA SER A 66 -9.44 -13.33 -0.64
C SER A 66 -10.13 -13.86 -1.89
N ILE A 67 -9.49 -14.79 -2.61
CA ILE A 67 -10.15 -15.52 -3.71
C ILE A 67 -11.28 -16.45 -3.27
N ARG A 68 -11.38 -16.71 -1.97
CA ARG A 68 -12.44 -17.56 -1.39
C ARG A 68 -13.69 -16.76 -1.04
N GLU A 69 -13.64 -15.42 -1.15
CA GLU A 69 -14.80 -14.54 -0.95
C GLU A 69 -15.69 -14.55 -2.21
N SER A 70 -16.97 -14.19 -2.06
CA SER A 70 -17.89 -14.14 -3.19
C SER A 70 -17.56 -12.98 -4.13
N PHE A 71 -17.41 -13.30 -5.43
CA PHE A 71 -17.13 -12.35 -6.49
C PHE A 71 -18.33 -12.21 -7.41
N ASP A 72 -18.51 -11.00 -7.95
CA ASP A 72 -19.45 -10.70 -9.03
C ASP A 72 -18.69 -10.06 -10.21
N GLY A 73 -19.40 -9.67 -11.28
CA GLY A 73 -18.76 -9.02 -12.43
C GLY A 73 -18.13 -7.65 -12.09
N SER A 74 -18.56 -7.00 -11.01
CA SER A 74 -18.09 -5.66 -10.63
C SER A 74 -16.64 -5.70 -10.15
N ILE A 75 -16.25 -6.71 -9.36
CA ILE A 75 -14.88 -6.84 -8.84
C ILE A 75 -13.87 -7.15 -9.93
N LEU A 76 -14.26 -7.89 -10.97
CA LEU A 76 -13.41 -8.21 -12.11
C LEU A 76 -13.19 -6.97 -12.98
N ASN A 77 -14.23 -6.15 -13.14
CA ASN A 77 -14.10 -4.86 -13.82
C ASN A 77 -13.23 -3.89 -13.02
N GLU A 78 -13.40 -3.83 -11.68
CA GLU A 78 -12.55 -3.02 -10.80
C GLU A 78 -11.08 -3.45 -10.90
N ALA A 79 -10.80 -4.76 -10.84
CA ALA A 79 -9.44 -5.30 -10.96
C ALA A 79 -8.76 -4.87 -12.27
N LYS A 80 -9.49 -4.94 -13.38
CA LYS A 80 -9.01 -4.50 -14.71
C LYS A 80 -8.81 -2.99 -14.79
N GLN A 81 -9.64 -2.21 -14.10
CA GLN A 81 -9.62 -0.76 -14.20
C GLN A 81 -8.48 -0.13 -13.39
N TYR A 82 -8.21 -0.64 -12.18
CA TYR A 82 -7.32 0.02 -11.23
C TYR A 82 -5.99 -0.68 -11.01
N GLU A 83 -5.87 -1.97 -11.32
CA GLU A 83 -4.63 -2.76 -11.16
C GLU A 83 -4.03 -2.71 -9.73
N ASP A 84 -4.85 -2.36 -8.72
CA ASP A 84 -4.44 -2.16 -7.33
C ASP A 84 -5.03 -3.21 -6.36
N LEU A 85 -5.67 -4.26 -6.90
CA LEU A 85 -6.20 -5.37 -6.13
C LEU A 85 -5.18 -6.51 -6.07
N LEU A 86 -4.89 -7.00 -4.86
CA LEU A 86 -4.15 -8.22 -4.60
C LEU A 86 -5.13 -9.29 -4.11
N PHE A 87 -5.27 -10.36 -4.89
CA PHE A 87 -6.05 -11.53 -4.52
C PHE A 87 -5.15 -12.59 -3.90
N VAL A 88 -5.47 -13.04 -2.70
CA VAL A 88 -4.74 -14.08 -1.97
C VAL A 88 -5.64 -15.27 -1.64
N ASP A 89 -5.07 -16.46 -1.51
CA ASP A 89 -5.83 -17.66 -1.11
C ASP A 89 -5.96 -17.80 0.41
N ALA A 90 -6.67 -16.85 1.04
CA ALA A 90 -6.93 -16.85 2.48
C ALA A 90 -8.32 -17.43 2.81
N PRO A 91 -8.50 -18.20 3.90
CA PRO A 91 -9.83 -18.55 4.39
C PRO A 91 -10.68 -17.29 4.68
N VAL A 92 -11.99 -17.40 4.48
CA VAL A 92 -12.93 -16.28 4.69
C VAL A 92 -13.36 -16.22 6.15
N GLY A 93 -13.51 -15.00 6.66
CA GLY A 93 -14.06 -14.74 7.97
C GLY A 93 -13.15 -13.89 8.82
N PHE A 94 -13.74 -13.25 9.83
CA PHE A 94 -13.01 -12.35 10.74
C PHE A 94 -11.83 -13.04 11.42
N ASP A 95 -12.01 -14.32 11.75
CA ASP A 95 -10.98 -15.07 12.44
C ASP A 95 -9.74 -15.25 11.60
N PHE A 96 -9.83 -15.25 10.26
CA PHE A 96 -8.75 -15.58 9.34
C PHE A 96 -8.01 -14.38 8.77
N ILE A 97 -8.28 -13.17 9.28
CA ILE A 97 -7.67 -11.94 8.76
C ILE A 97 -6.13 -12.00 8.81
N SER A 98 -5.51 -12.60 9.85
CA SER A 98 -4.05 -12.75 9.89
C SER A 98 -3.47 -13.63 8.79
N TYR A 99 -4.23 -14.58 8.22
CA TYR A 99 -3.78 -15.30 7.01
C TYR A 99 -3.67 -14.36 5.82
N LYS A 100 -4.68 -13.49 5.62
CA LYS A 100 -4.69 -12.49 4.56
C LYS A 100 -3.48 -11.55 4.69
N VAL A 101 -3.16 -11.13 5.92
CA VAL A 101 -1.96 -10.32 6.22
C VAL A 101 -0.67 -11.07 5.90
N LYS A 102 -0.55 -12.33 6.32
CA LYS A 102 0.66 -13.13 6.04
C LYS A 102 0.89 -13.30 4.54
N LEU A 103 -0.14 -13.68 3.80
CA LEU A 103 -0.04 -13.86 2.35
C LEU A 103 0.32 -12.55 1.62
N PHE A 104 -0.16 -11.41 2.14
CA PHE A 104 0.28 -10.10 1.65
C PHE A 104 1.76 -9.85 1.93
N ILE A 105 2.26 -10.18 3.12
CA ILE A 105 3.68 -10.03 3.46
C ILE A 105 4.55 -10.92 2.56
N ASP A 106 4.12 -12.16 2.31
CA ASP A 106 4.81 -13.10 1.42
C ASP A 106 4.89 -12.53 0.01
N TRP A 107 3.75 -12.11 -0.54
CA TRP A 107 3.69 -11.46 -1.85
C TRP A 107 4.57 -10.20 -1.91
N ALA A 108 4.55 -9.36 -0.88
CA ALA A 108 5.34 -8.13 -0.87
C ALA A 108 6.84 -8.42 -0.89
N VAL A 109 7.31 -9.41 -0.11
CA VAL A 109 8.73 -9.81 -0.06
C VAL A 109 9.17 -10.43 -1.39
N ASP A 110 8.33 -11.24 -2.01
CA ASP A 110 8.65 -11.90 -3.29
C ASP A 110 8.71 -10.92 -4.47
N ASN A 111 7.98 -9.79 -4.39
CA ASN A 111 7.82 -8.87 -5.51
C ASN A 111 8.61 -7.56 -5.35
N PHE A 112 9.01 -7.16 -4.13
CA PHE A 112 9.62 -5.86 -3.88
C PHE A 112 10.75 -5.92 -2.85
N HIS A 113 11.75 -5.05 -3.02
CA HIS A 113 12.66 -4.69 -1.93
C HIS A 113 12.24 -3.34 -1.35
N PHE A 114 11.70 -3.37 -0.14
CA PHE A 114 11.20 -2.17 0.52
C PHE A 114 11.99 -1.81 1.77
N LYS A 115 11.79 -0.61 2.32
CA LYS A 115 12.26 -0.29 3.69
C LYS A 115 11.22 -0.71 4.71
N TYR A 116 9.96 -0.34 4.46
CA TYR A 116 8.85 -0.58 5.35
C TYR A 116 7.64 -1.19 4.64
N LEU A 117 6.89 -2.01 5.37
CA LEU A 117 5.56 -2.47 4.99
C LEU A 117 4.56 -1.97 6.03
N LEU A 118 3.50 -1.32 5.56
CA LEU A 118 2.38 -0.87 6.36
C LEU A 118 1.18 -1.78 6.08
N LYS A 119 0.62 -2.37 7.14
CA LYS A 119 -0.74 -2.91 7.13
C LYS A 119 -1.70 -1.85 7.65
N ALA A 120 -2.84 -1.68 7.00
CA ALA A 120 -3.98 -0.92 7.52
C ALA A 120 -5.31 -1.54 7.07
N ASP A 121 -6.40 -1.10 7.69
CA ASP A 121 -7.75 -1.48 7.30
C ASP A 121 -8.28 -0.54 6.20
N ASP A 122 -9.19 -1.00 5.34
CA ASP A 122 -9.74 -0.17 4.25
C ASP A 122 -10.62 0.99 4.74
N ASP A 123 -11.06 0.97 6.00
CA ASP A 123 -11.76 2.06 6.68
C ASP A 123 -10.82 3.12 7.29
N SER A 124 -9.49 2.95 7.16
CA SER A 124 -8.50 3.86 7.72
C SER A 124 -8.08 4.97 6.76
N THR A 125 -7.83 6.15 7.32
CA THR A 125 -7.27 7.32 6.63
C THR A 125 -5.83 7.53 7.08
N ILE A 126 -4.90 7.58 6.11
CA ILE A 126 -3.46 7.65 6.36
C ILE A 126 -2.89 8.97 5.84
N CYS A 127 -2.14 9.68 6.68
CA CYS A 127 -1.31 10.81 6.28
C CYS A 127 0.12 10.30 5.98
N LEU A 128 0.42 10.01 4.71
CA LEU A 128 1.71 9.41 4.33
C LEU A 128 2.92 10.29 4.65
N SER A 129 2.82 11.61 4.54
CA SER A 129 3.93 12.51 4.88
C SER A 129 4.31 12.40 6.36
N SER A 130 3.31 12.37 7.24
CA SER A 130 3.51 12.19 8.69
C SER A 130 4.04 10.79 9.00
N LEU A 131 3.52 9.75 8.35
CA LEU A 131 4.01 8.39 8.50
C LEU A 131 5.49 8.27 8.11
N CYS A 132 5.86 8.80 6.95
CA CYS A 132 7.23 8.70 6.47
C CYS A 132 8.21 9.48 7.35
N THR A 133 7.78 10.62 7.89
CA THR A 133 8.58 11.37 8.87
C THR A 133 8.82 10.51 10.12
N GLU A 134 7.78 9.88 10.65
CA GLU A 134 7.87 9.04 11.85
C GLU A 134 8.71 7.78 11.61
N LEU A 135 8.55 7.13 10.45
CA LEU A 135 9.39 6.00 10.01
C LEU A 135 10.85 6.41 9.82
N GLY A 136 11.12 7.62 9.32
CA GLY A 136 12.47 8.15 9.18
C GLY A 136 13.17 8.34 10.54
N VAL A 137 12.45 8.85 11.54
CA VAL A 137 12.95 8.94 12.92
C VAL A 137 13.15 7.54 13.51
N ALA A 138 12.25 6.60 13.22
CA ALA A 138 12.31 5.23 13.71
C ALA A 138 13.35 4.35 12.98
N ASP A 139 14.00 4.84 11.91
CA ASP A 139 14.96 4.04 11.12
C ASP A 139 16.19 3.61 11.92
N ALA A 140 16.51 4.34 12.99
CA ALA A 140 17.55 3.98 13.95
C ALA A 140 17.21 2.69 14.75
N VAL A 141 15.94 2.28 14.79
CA VAL A 141 15.47 1.08 15.49
C VAL A 141 15.26 -0.04 14.47
N ARG A 142 16.19 -0.99 14.43
CA ARG A 142 16.08 -2.19 13.58
C ARG A 142 16.32 -3.47 14.40
N PRO A 143 15.49 -4.52 14.22
CA PRO A 143 14.30 -4.55 13.37
C PRO A 143 13.16 -3.65 13.92
N LEU A 144 12.32 -3.08 13.04
CA LEU A 144 11.23 -2.17 13.41
C LEU A 144 9.87 -2.88 13.41
N TYR A 145 9.11 -2.76 14.50
CA TYR A 145 7.67 -2.99 14.59
C TYR A 145 7.00 -1.76 15.24
N MET A 146 6.32 -0.94 14.43
CA MET A 146 5.78 0.36 14.85
C MET A 146 4.26 0.38 14.78
N GLY A 147 3.64 0.97 15.80
CA GLY A 147 2.19 1.21 15.84
C GLY A 147 1.74 1.64 17.23
N LYS A 148 0.43 1.75 17.44
CA LYS A 148 -0.10 2.06 18.79
C LYS A 148 -0.29 0.77 19.57
N PHE A 149 0.57 0.53 20.55
CA PHE A 149 0.54 -0.74 21.27
C PHE A 149 -0.59 -0.81 22.28
N LYS A 150 -1.12 -2.02 22.40
CA LYS A 150 -2.02 -2.45 23.47
C LYS A 150 -1.21 -3.35 24.40
N PHE A 151 -1.30 -3.05 25.69
CA PHE A 151 -0.62 -3.80 26.73
C PHE A 151 -1.66 -4.38 27.69
N ARG A 152 -1.40 -5.59 28.19
CA ARG A 152 -2.21 -6.24 29.23
C ARG A 152 -3.71 -6.35 28.89
N ASN A 153 -4.05 -6.43 27.60
CA ASN A 153 -5.43 -6.69 27.19
C ASN A 153 -5.78 -8.15 27.49
N THR A 154 -6.87 -8.35 28.23
CA THR A 154 -7.38 -9.68 28.58
C THR A 154 -7.91 -10.41 27.34
N VAL A 155 -7.65 -11.71 27.29
CA VAL A 155 -8.24 -12.62 26.29
C VAL A 155 -9.73 -12.74 26.58
N ASN A 156 -10.57 -12.51 25.57
CA ASN A 156 -12.01 -12.60 25.76
C ASN A 156 -12.45 -14.07 25.72
N LEU A 157 -13.09 -14.52 26.81
CA LEU A 157 -13.57 -15.90 26.98
C LEU A 157 -15.11 -15.98 27.00
N ASP A 158 -15.80 -14.90 26.67
CA ASP A 158 -17.25 -14.88 26.50
C ASP A 158 -17.60 -15.31 25.06
N PRO A 159 -18.26 -16.47 24.87
CA PRO A 159 -18.60 -17.01 23.55
C PRO A 159 -19.61 -16.15 22.77
N SER A 160 -20.30 -15.21 23.42
CA SER A 160 -21.22 -14.28 22.76
C SER A 160 -20.50 -13.12 22.06
N GLN A 161 -19.23 -12.89 22.39
CA GLN A 161 -18.48 -11.74 21.91
C GLN A 161 -17.70 -12.11 20.65
N ARG A 162 -17.66 -11.19 19.67
CA ARG A 162 -16.88 -11.34 18.43
C ARG A 162 -15.38 -11.64 18.68
N GLN A 163 -14.86 -11.22 19.82
CA GLN A 163 -13.45 -11.40 20.19
C GLN A 163 -13.19 -12.69 20.98
N TYR A 164 -14.17 -13.58 21.10
CA TYR A 164 -14.03 -14.88 21.77
C TYR A 164 -12.81 -15.63 21.26
N ASN A 165 -11.87 -15.93 22.16
CA ASN A 165 -10.59 -16.52 21.78
C ASN A 165 -10.04 -17.44 22.89
N PRO A 166 -10.78 -18.51 23.26
CA PRO A 166 -10.34 -19.47 24.27
C PRO A 166 -9.10 -20.23 23.81
N ARG A 167 -8.92 -20.35 22.49
CA ARG A 167 -7.78 -21.03 21.87
C ARG A 167 -6.45 -20.36 22.25
N TYR A 168 -6.41 -19.03 22.31
CA TYR A 168 -5.21 -18.31 22.75
C TYR A 168 -4.80 -18.71 24.16
N LEU A 169 -5.74 -18.72 25.11
CA LEU A 169 -5.47 -19.15 26.48
C LEU A 169 -4.99 -20.60 26.52
N ASN A 170 -5.72 -21.51 25.87
CA ASN A 170 -5.41 -22.94 25.90
C ASN A 170 -4.04 -23.28 25.30
N GLU A 171 -3.66 -22.60 24.20
CA GLU A 171 -2.40 -22.91 23.51
C GLU A 171 -1.19 -22.15 24.05
N THR A 172 -1.39 -20.96 24.63
CA THR A 172 -0.28 -20.12 25.12
C THR A 172 -0.13 -20.13 26.63
N GLY A 173 -1.14 -20.61 27.37
CA GLY A 173 -1.23 -20.52 28.83
C GLY A 173 -1.46 -19.11 29.35
N ARG A 174 -1.81 -18.14 28.49
CA ARG A 174 -1.90 -16.71 28.86
C ARG A 174 -3.34 -16.20 28.88
N THR A 175 -3.71 -15.55 29.98
CA THR A 175 -4.99 -14.85 30.15
C THR A 175 -4.98 -13.43 29.55
N THR A 176 -3.80 -12.92 29.19
CA THR A 176 -3.63 -11.62 28.51
C THR A 176 -2.81 -11.79 27.24
N TYR A 177 -3.15 -11.05 26.19
CA TYR A 177 -2.34 -10.99 24.98
C TYR A 177 -0.95 -10.41 25.25
N LEU A 178 0.05 -10.92 24.54
CA LEU A 178 1.36 -10.25 24.43
C LEU A 178 1.19 -8.87 23.78
N PRO A 179 2.08 -7.90 24.03
CA PRO A 179 1.91 -6.56 23.48
C PRO A 179 1.83 -6.55 21.96
N TYR A 180 0.86 -5.83 21.42
CA TYR A 180 0.59 -5.78 19.98
C TYR A 180 0.15 -4.39 19.53
N ALA A 181 0.50 -3.99 18.31
CA ALA A 181 0.00 -2.77 17.71
C ALA A 181 -1.46 -2.95 17.25
N GLY A 182 -2.36 -2.03 17.61
CA GLY A 182 -3.79 -2.18 17.35
C GLY A 182 -4.20 -2.14 15.87
N GLY A 183 -5.31 -2.81 15.55
CA GLY A 183 -5.74 -3.17 14.19
C GLY A 183 -5.79 -2.08 13.12
N ALA A 184 -6.07 -0.82 13.49
CA ALA A 184 -6.16 0.29 12.53
C ALA A 184 -4.92 0.41 11.61
N GLY A 185 -3.74 0.04 12.10
CA GLY A 185 -2.56 -0.05 11.27
C GLY A 185 -1.26 -0.14 12.05
N TYR A 186 -0.28 -0.81 11.45
CA TYR A 186 1.06 -0.97 11.97
C TYR A 186 2.07 -1.17 10.83
N ALA A 187 3.31 -0.76 11.07
CA ALA A 187 4.40 -0.85 10.13
C ALA A 187 5.49 -1.80 10.63
N ILE A 188 6.14 -2.51 9.70
CA ILE A 188 7.30 -3.33 9.97
C ILE A 188 8.44 -3.03 9.01
N SER A 189 9.69 -3.21 9.45
CA SER A 189 10.86 -3.18 8.55
C SER A 189 10.89 -4.40 7.62
N PHE A 190 11.52 -4.26 6.46
CA PHE A 190 11.76 -5.36 5.52
C PHE A 190 12.40 -6.59 6.17
N SER A 191 13.39 -6.41 7.05
CA SER A 191 14.03 -7.52 7.76
C SER A 191 13.07 -8.36 8.62
N LEU A 192 11.97 -7.78 9.11
CA LEU A 192 10.91 -8.54 9.78
C LEU A 192 9.96 -9.19 8.78
N ALA A 193 9.65 -8.50 7.69
CA ALA A 193 8.84 -9.06 6.63
C ALA A 193 9.50 -10.31 6.02
N GLU A 194 10.81 -10.29 5.76
CA GLU A 194 11.56 -11.47 5.28
C GLU A 194 11.54 -12.64 6.28
N LYS A 195 11.74 -12.34 7.58
CA LYS A 195 11.63 -13.36 8.64
C LYS A 195 10.24 -13.94 8.74
N LEU A 196 9.20 -13.14 8.47
CA LEU A 196 7.83 -13.61 8.39
C LEU A 196 7.62 -14.48 7.14
N ALA A 197 8.06 -14.01 5.97
CA ALA A 197 7.86 -14.69 4.70
C ALA A 197 8.52 -16.08 4.66
N SER A 198 9.71 -16.20 5.23
CA SER A 198 10.45 -17.47 5.33
C SER A 198 9.83 -18.56 6.22
N LYS A 199 8.71 -18.28 6.90
CA LYS A 199 8.05 -19.24 7.81
C LYS A 199 6.58 -19.41 7.46
N MET A 200 6.07 -20.64 7.57
CA MET A 200 4.65 -20.93 7.34
C MET A 200 3.78 -20.63 8.56
N ILE A 201 2.47 -20.46 8.33
CA ILE A 201 1.46 -20.47 9.40
C ILE A 201 1.01 -21.91 9.62
N THR A 202 0.95 -22.37 10.87
CA THR A 202 0.43 -23.71 11.20
C THR A 202 -0.53 -23.68 12.38
N SER A 203 -1.35 -24.73 12.47
CA SER A 203 -2.28 -24.99 13.58
C SER A 203 -1.68 -25.80 14.72
N THR A 204 -0.42 -26.25 14.61
CA THR A 204 0.25 -27.13 15.58
C THR A 204 1.71 -26.69 15.81
N SER A 205 2.17 -26.71 17.06
CA SER A 205 3.48 -26.26 17.58
C SER A 205 4.69 -26.98 16.96
N ALA A 206 5.96 -26.55 17.01
CA ALA A 206 6.69 -25.72 17.99
C ALA A 206 7.60 -24.59 17.41
N LEU A 207 7.50 -24.28 16.11
CA LEU A 207 7.76 -22.95 15.52
C LEU A 207 7.36 -22.94 14.03
N PRO A 208 6.05 -22.83 13.75
CA PRO A 208 5.57 -21.90 12.72
C PRO A 208 4.53 -20.91 13.30
N PHE A 209 4.14 -19.88 12.54
CA PHE A 209 3.29 -18.80 13.03
C PHE A 209 1.89 -19.30 13.40
N ARG A 210 1.55 -19.33 14.70
CA ARG A 210 0.21 -19.69 15.17
C ARG A 210 -0.79 -18.60 14.84
N HIS A 211 -1.96 -19.01 14.38
CA HIS A 211 -3.05 -18.10 14.09
C HIS A 211 -4.03 -18.02 15.27
N PHE A 212 -4.74 -16.91 15.49
CA PHE A 212 -5.85 -16.80 16.46
C PHE A 212 -6.97 -15.85 15.98
N PRO A 213 -8.23 -16.05 16.43
CA PRO A 213 -9.31 -15.08 16.25
C PRO A 213 -8.94 -13.73 16.88
N ARG A 214 -8.55 -12.76 16.04
CA ARG A 214 -7.99 -11.41 16.30
C ARG A 214 -6.61 -11.24 15.69
N GLU A 215 -6.58 -10.65 14.49
CA GLU A 215 -5.37 -10.47 13.70
C GLU A 215 -4.30 -9.64 14.42
N ASP A 216 -4.65 -8.51 15.04
CA ASP A 216 -3.66 -7.60 15.62
C ASP A 216 -2.90 -8.26 16.80
N ALA A 217 -3.63 -8.93 17.69
CA ALA A 217 -3.03 -9.72 18.76
C ALA A 217 -2.24 -10.94 18.24
N THR A 218 -2.71 -11.60 17.18
CA THR A 218 -1.99 -12.69 16.51
C THR A 218 -0.66 -12.19 15.94
N PHE A 219 -0.67 -11.04 15.27
CA PHE A 219 0.53 -10.43 14.73
C PHE A 219 1.51 -10.02 15.84
N GLY A 220 1.02 -9.48 16.96
CA GLY A 220 1.86 -9.19 18.12
C GLY A 220 2.50 -10.43 18.76
N LEU A 221 1.82 -11.58 18.75
CA LEU A 221 2.43 -12.85 19.14
C LEU A 221 3.57 -13.24 18.18
N TRP A 222 3.37 -13.12 16.86
CA TRP A 222 4.43 -13.39 15.89
C TRP A 222 5.62 -12.47 16.12
N MET A 223 5.38 -11.17 16.28
CA MET A 223 6.41 -10.18 16.53
C MET A 223 7.16 -10.46 17.83
N SER A 224 6.48 -10.91 18.88
CA SER A 224 7.13 -11.27 20.14
C SER A 224 8.08 -12.46 20.01
N GLY A 225 7.87 -13.35 19.02
CA GLY A 225 8.78 -14.44 18.71
C GLY A 225 9.95 -14.04 17.79
N LEU A 226 9.82 -12.94 17.04
CA LEU A 226 10.84 -12.45 16.09
C LEU A 226 11.65 -11.26 16.61
N THR A 227 11.15 -10.59 17.65
CA THR A 227 11.67 -9.32 18.14
C THR A 227 11.77 -9.29 19.65
N GLY A 228 12.77 -8.57 20.16
CA GLY A 228 12.83 -8.16 21.56
C GLY A 228 12.05 -6.87 21.79
N SER A 229 11.92 -6.44 23.05
CA SER A 229 11.24 -5.17 23.40
C SER A 229 11.80 -3.96 22.67
N ALA A 230 13.11 -3.94 22.36
CA ALA A 230 13.80 -2.83 21.72
C ALA A 230 13.38 -2.57 20.26
N SER A 231 12.73 -3.53 19.61
CA SER A 231 12.23 -3.40 18.24
C SER A 231 10.86 -2.73 18.13
N ARG A 232 10.18 -2.54 19.28
CA ARG A 232 8.85 -1.93 19.34
C ARG A 232 8.96 -0.42 19.44
N VAL A 233 8.30 0.28 18.53
CA VAL A 233 8.22 1.74 18.53
C VAL A 233 6.76 2.14 18.71
N GLU A 234 6.44 2.72 19.86
CA GLU A 234 5.12 3.29 20.11
C GLU A 234 4.90 4.48 19.19
N SER A 235 3.84 4.42 18.39
CA SER A 235 3.49 5.49 17.48
C SER A 235 2.55 6.51 18.12
N ALA A 236 2.80 7.79 17.86
CA ALA A 236 1.92 8.88 18.30
C ALA A 236 0.58 8.95 17.52
N ARG A 237 0.37 8.11 16.49
CA ARG A 237 -0.82 8.09 15.61
C ARG A 237 -1.15 9.39 14.88
N ARG A 238 -0.18 10.31 14.74
CA ARG A 238 -0.41 11.55 13.98
C ARG A 238 -0.70 11.28 12.49
N TRP A 239 -0.36 10.08 12.03
CA TRP A 239 -0.55 9.64 10.64
C TRP A 239 -1.77 8.75 10.40
N LEU A 240 -2.51 8.33 11.45
CA LEU A 240 -3.58 7.33 11.32
C LEU A 240 -4.88 7.76 11.98
N ILE A 241 -5.93 7.91 11.17
CA ILE A 241 -7.29 8.11 11.64
C ILE A 241 -8.11 6.88 11.24
N ALA A 242 -8.55 6.12 12.24
CA ALA A 242 -9.47 5.00 12.05
C ALA A 242 -10.90 5.52 12.20
N HIS A 243 -11.74 5.27 11.20
CA HIS A 243 -13.17 5.53 11.33
C HIS A 243 -13.82 4.26 11.88
N PRO A 244 -14.60 4.32 12.97
CA PRO A 244 -15.30 3.13 13.44
C PRO A 244 -16.23 2.60 12.35
N PHE A 245 -16.13 1.31 12.04
CA PHE A 245 -17.12 0.59 11.24
C PHE A 245 -18.52 0.80 11.85
N PRO A 246 -19.56 1.14 11.07
CA PRO A 246 -20.92 1.04 11.59
C PRO A 246 -21.19 -0.44 11.91
N SER A 247 -21.44 -0.75 13.18
CA SER A 247 -21.81 -2.10 13.61
C SER A 247 -23.14 -2.48 12.96
N ALA A 248 -23.16 -3.58 12.21
CA ALA A 248 -24.40 -4.20 11.77
C ALA A 248 -25.11 -4.82 12.99
N ALA A 249 -25.95 -4.03 13.67
CA ALA A 249 -26.91 -4.55 14.64
C ALA A 249 -28.17 -3.66 14.70
N SER A 250 -29.32 -4.32 14.50
CA SER A 250 -30.73 -3.90 14.60
C SER A 250 -31.34 -3.03 13.48
N ASN A 251 -32.20 -3.68 12.70
CA ASN A 251 -33.19 -3.09 11.79
C ASN A 251 -34.18 -2.20 12.55
N SER A 252 -34.52 -1.02 11.99
CA SER A 252 -35.90 -0.61 11.64
C SER A 252 -36.01 0.91 11.39
N ARG A 253 -35.45 1.41 10.28
CA ARG A 253 -36.02 2.57 9.56
C ARG A 253 -35.30 2.69 8.22
N THR A 254 -36.03 2.42 7.14
CA THR A 254 -35.64 2.81 5.78
C THR A 254 -35.68 4.33 5.68
N GLU A 255 -34.62 5.00 6.14
CA GLU A 255 -34.28 6.31 5.60
C GLU A 255 -33.44 6.08 4.34
N ARG A 256 -34.09 6.24 3.19
CA ARG A 256 -33.43 6.36 1.90
C ARG A 256 -32.44 7.52 2.00
N TYR A 257 -31.16 7.19 2.10
CA TYR A 257 -30.09 8.16 1.90
C TYR A 257 -30.09 8.57 0.43
N HIS A 258 -30.73 9.71 0.14
CA HIS A 258 -30.56 10.42 -1.12
C HIS A 258 -29.27 11.24 -1.02
N PRO A 259 -28.20 10.92 -1.78
CA PRO A 259 -27.11 11.86 -1.90
C PRO A 259 -27.67 13.14 -2.55
N LYS A 260 -27.64 14.26 -1.81
CA LYS A 260 -27.82 15.57 -2.43
C LYS A 260 -26.70 15.72 -3.45
N LEU A 261 -27.07 15.64 -4.73
CA LEU A 261 -26.24 16.15 -5.82
C LEU A 261 -26.00 17.62 -5.51
N VAL A 262 -24.75 17.97 -5.23
CA VAL A 262 -24.32 19.36 -5.20
C VAL A 262 -24.38 19.82 -6.65
N GLU A 263 -25.29 20.75 -6.95
CA GLU A 263 -25.37 21.38 -8.26
C GLU A 263 -24.06 22.09 -8.59
N ASP A 264 -23.66 21.98 -9.86
CA ASP A 264 -22.37 22.36 -10.46
C ASP A 264 -22.09 23.88 -10.50
N SER A 265 -22.65 24.69 -9.60
CA SER A 265 -22.64 26.15 -9.71
C SER A 265 -21.78 26.91 -8.68
N GLN A 266 -20.98 26.25 -7.84
CA GLN A 266 -20.14 26.96 -6.84
C GLN A 266 -18.65 26.58 -6.78
N LEU A 267 -18.11 25.86 -7.76
CA LEU A 267 -16.66 25.63 -7.89
C LEU A 267 -16.00 26.61 -8.89
N THR A 268 -16.23 27.91 -8.68
CA THR A 268 -15.52 28.99 -9.40
C THR A 268 -15.01 30.06 -8.44
N SER A 269 -14.15 29.68 -7.51
CA SER A 269 -13.09 30.58 -7.06
C SER A 269 -11.96 29.77 -6.41
N VAL A 270 -10.72 30.22 -6.61
CA VAL A 270 -9.46 29.62 -6.12
C VAL A 270 -8.88 28.50 -7.01
N LEU A 271 -8.55 28.84 -8.25
CA LEU A 271 -7.38 28.28 -8.96
C LEU A 271 -6.56 29.44 -9.55
N PRO A 272 -5.22 29.43 -9.47
CA PRO A 272 -4.39 30.49 -10.05
C PRO A 272 -4.50 30.47 -11.57
N ARG A 273 -4.77 31.65 -12.15
CA ARG A 273 -4.76 31.89 -13.60
C ARG A 273 -3.35 31.65 -14.14
N HIS A 274 -3.19 30.75 -15.10
CA HIS A 274 -2.45 31.04 -16.35
C HIS A 274 -2.71 29.96 -17.42
N CYS A 275 -2.77 30.43 -18.67
CA CYS A 275 -2.91 29.72 -19.95
C CYS A 275 -4.32 29.32 -20.41
N LEU A 276 -5.06 30.34 -20.85
CA LEU A 276 -6.09 30.27 -21.89
C LEU A 276 -5.46 30.66 -23.24
N HIS A 277 -5.44 29.76 -24.22
CA HIS A 277 -5.84 30.02 -25.61
C HIS A 277 -5.60 28.77 -26.47
N LEU A 278 -6.68 28.18 -26.99
CA LEU A 278 -6.78 27.61 -28.35
C LEU A 278 -8.22 27.09 -28.55
N GLN A 279 -9.05 27.96 -29.15
CA GLN A 279 -10.19 27.66 -30.01
C GLN A 279 -10.07 28.69 -31.16
N CYS A 280 -10.40 28.46 -32.42
CA CYS A 280 -11.24 27.45 -33.07
C CYS A 280 -10.88 27.46 -34.57
N GLY A 281 -11.37 26.48 -35.35
CA GLY A 281 -11.39 26.61 -36.81
C GLY A 281 -11.80 25.34 -37.53
N GLU A 282 -13.03 25.33 -38.04
CA GLU A 282 -13.70 24.26 -38.77
C GLU A 282 -13.12 23.94 -40.16
N CYS A 283 -13.59 22.81 -40.67
CA CYS A 283 -13.35 22.11 -41.92
C CYS A 283 -13.59 22.93 -43.22
N THR A 284 -12.80 22.68 -44.26
CA THR A 284 -13.18 21.98 -45.52
C THR A 284 -12.29 22.37 -46.71
N SER A 285 -12.30 21.48 -47.71
CA SER A 285 -11.80 21.56 -49.09
C SER A 285 -10.37 21.05 -49.34
N GLY A 286 -10.32 19.95 -50.09
CA GLY A 286 -9.11 19.47 -50.75
C GLY A 286 -9.05 19.95 -52.19
N HIS A 287 -7.83 20.16 -52.69
CA HIS A 287 -7.45 19.96 -54.09
C HIS A 287 -5.92 20.07 -54.19
N THR A 288 -5.28 19.02 -54.71
CA THR A 288 -3.92 19.02 -55.25
C THR A 288 -3.94 19.56 -56.70
N PRO A 289 -2.87 20.19 -57.22
CA PRO A 289 -1.78 19.41 -57.83
C PRO A 289 -0.34 19.97 -57.67
N LYS A 290 0.62 19.05 -57.83
CA LYS A 290 2.10 19.15 -58.06
C LYS A 290 2.48 20.03 -59.28
N PRO A 291 3.76 20.13 -59.73
CA PRO A 291 5.11 20.07 -59.10
C PRO A 291 6.09 21.19 -59.60
N GLY A 292 7.33 21.28 -59.06
CA GLY A 292 8.41 21.92 -59.82
C GLY A 292 9.76 22.22 -59.14
N ARG A 293 10.80 21.49 -59.59
CA ARG A 293 12.22 21.88 -59.83
C ARG A 293 13.11 22.27 -58.62
N ARG A 294 14.20 21.51 -58.35
CA ARG A 294 15.63 21.69 -58.78
C ARG A 294 16.25 22.99 -58.21
N ALA A 295 17.45 23.07 -57.64
CA ALA A 295 18.63 22.19 -57.58
C ALA A 295 19.68 22.75 -56.57
N ASN A 296 20.69 21.92 -56.29
CA ASN A 296 22.12 22.20 -55.97
C ASN A 296 22.49 23.03 -54.72
N ALA A 297 23.23 22.50 -53.72
CA ALA A 297 24.60 21.95 -53.68
C ALA A 297 25.72 23.00 -53.53
N THR A 298 26.43 22.96 -52.39
CA THR A 298 27.90 23.09 -52.17
C THR A 298 28.15 23.09 -50.64
N LYS A 299 28.88 22.12 -50.05
CA LYS A 299 30.37 22.06 -49.83
C LYS A 299 30.95 23.37 -49.29
N ALA A 300 31.86 23.45 -48.32
CA ALA A 300 32.64 22.52 -47.50
C ALA A 300 33.39 23.41 -46.47
N GLY A 301 33.95 22.85 -45.39
CA GLY A 301 35.01 23.54 -44.64
C GLY A 301 35.13 23.16 -43.17
N ASN A 302 35.98 22.18 -42.89
CA ASN A 302 36.58 21.90 -41.58
C ASN A 302 38.09 22.14 -41.75
N PRO A 303 38.80 22.69 -40.74
CA PRO A 303 39.90 21.90 -40.20
C PRO A 303 40.12 22.03 -38.67
N ARG A 304 40.12 20.87 -38.00
CA ARG A 304 41.23 20.22 -37.25
C ARG A 304 42.19 21.03 -36.34
N PHE A 305 42.25 20.54 -35.08
CA PHE A 305 43.43 20.11 -34.26
C PHE A 305 44.35 21.11 -33.53
N ALA A 306 44.45 20.95 -32.19
CA ALA A 306 45.64 20.61 -31.35
C ALA A 306 45.34 20.99 -29.87
N ARG A 307 45.21 20.07 -28.89
CA ARG A 307 46.18 19.28 -28.09
C ARG A 307 47.06 20.03 -27.06
N SER A 308 47.18 19.37 -25.89
CA SER A 308 48.04 19.57 -24.70
C SER A 308 47.55 20.59 -23.64
N GLY A 309 47.65 20.38 -22.33
CA GLY A 309 48.44 19.39 -21.59
C GLY A 309 47.99 19.18 -20.13
N VAL A 310 48.73 18.28 -19.50
CA VAL A 310 48.53 17.57 -18.23
C VAL A 310 49.06 18.38 -17.03
N GLY A 311 48.44 18.22 -15.86
CA GLY A 311 49.02 18.65 -14.58
C GLY A 311 48.35 17.99 -13.37
N ARG A 312 48.88 16.83 -12.94
CA ARG A 312 48.64 16.25 -11.60
C ARG A 312 49.55 16.93 -10.57
N ARG A 313 49.04 17.16 -9.37
CA ARG A 313 49.85 17.32 -8.14
C ARG A 313 49.22 16.53 -7.01
N THR A 314 49.95 15.51 -6.56
CA THR A 314 49.84 14.81 -5.28
C THR A 314 50.68 15.57 -4.24
N ILE A 315 50.19 15.68 -3.01
CA ILE A 315 51.01 15.94 -1.82
C ILE A 315 50.47 15.04 -0.71
N ASP A 316 51.31 14.11 -0.27
CA ASP A 316 51.22 13.40 1.01
C ASP A 316 51.81 14.29 2.11
N THR A 317 51.15 14.30 3.26
CA THR A 317 51.73 14.44 4.61
C THR A 317 50.84 13.68 5.57
#